data_AF-A0A7W7YCX1-F1
#
_entry.id   AF-A0A7W7YCX1-F1
#
_cell.length_a   1.000
_cell.length_b   1.000
_cell.length_c   1.000
_cell.angle_alpha   90.00
_cell.angle_beta   90.00
_cell.angle_gamma   90.00
#
_symmetry.space_group_name_H-M   'P 1'
#
loop_
_entity.id
_entity.type
_entity.pdbx_description
1 polymer ?
#
loop_
_entity_poly.entity_id
_entity_poly.type
_entity_poly.pdbx_seq_one_letter_code
_entity_poly.pdbx_strand_id
1 'polypeptide(L)'
;MKKLITLLSFITLSLSLTAAEDTTPKKDAGKAKAAAGQPAKPSAKAEALASTLTTQQRSQLLSILNTGDDAALLALPGVGEARAKAIVKIRPLADVTSVLAADGIGEGIFAQMVGYAKAGFTKPEKPAKKKAAPKKADAK
;
A
#
# COMPACT_ATOMS: atom_id res chain seq x y z
N MET A 1 35.23 27.34 13.08
CA MET A 1 35.52 27.07 14.51
C MET A 1 35.14 25.63 14.79
N LYS A 2 36.09 24.86 15.33
CA LYS A 2 36.01 23.41 15.54
C LYS A 2 35.04 23.11 16.70
N LYS A 3 34.09 22.18 16.53
CA LYS A 3 33.30 21.64 17.64
C LYS A 3 34.08 20.45 18.23
N LEU A 4 34.66 20.66 19.41
CA LEU A 4 35.39 19.65 20.16
C LEU A 4 34.44 18.95 21.14
N ILE A 5 34.53 17.64 21.11
CA ILE A 5 33.90 16.59 21.90
C ILE A 5 34.14 16.75 23.40
N THR A 6 33.12 16.49 24.21
CA THR A 6 33.20 16.12 25.65
C THR A 6 31.93 15.28 25.92
N LEU A 7 31.97 13.95 25.79
CA LEU A 7 32.37 12.96 26.79
C LEU A 7 31.74 13.20 28.18
N LEU A 8 30.62 12.54 28.46
CA LEU A 8 30.34 12.07 29.82
C LEU A 8 29.35 10.90 29.82
N SER A 9 29.83 9.77 30.34
CA SER A 9 29.11 8.54 30.64
C SER A 9 27.86 8.77 31.50
N PHE A 10 26.79 8.04 31.20
CA PHE A 10 25.91 7.49 32.24
C PHE A 10 25.54 6.03 31.89
N ILE A 11 26.23 5.13 32.57
CA ILE A 11 25.83 3.75 32.85
C ILE A 11 24.73 3.82 33.89
N THR A 12 23.52 3.33 33.59
CA THR A 12 22.56 2.79 34.56
C THR A 12 21.57 1.88 33.81
N LEU A 13 21.74 0.56 33.91
CA LEU A 13 21.05 -0.32 34.87
C LEU A 13 19.80 -0.99 34.24
N SER A 14 20.05 -2.06 33.47
CA SER A 14 19.01 -2.97 33.00
C SER A 14 18.55 -3.87 34.15
N LEU A 15 17.41 -3.52 34.75
CA LEU A 15 16.72 -4.35 35.74
C LEU A 15 15.71 -5.25 35.00
N SER A 16 16.03 -6.54 34.88
CA SER A 16 15.08 -7.57 34.50
C SER A 16 14.12 -7.82 35.66
N LEU A 17 12.81 -7.68 35.42
CA LEU A 17 11.79 -8.22 36.31
C LEU A 17 10.89 -9.17 35.52
N THR A 18 10.95 -10.44 35.94
CA THR A 18 10.09 -11.55 35.55
C THR A 18 9.26 -11.96 36.78
N ALA A 19 7.94 -11.99 36.63
CA ALA A 19 6.94 -12.64 37.49
C ALA A 19 5.61 -12.59 36.70
N ALA A 20 5.16 -13.67 36.04
CA ALA A 20 4.36 -14.78 36.56
C ALA A 20 2.94 -14.35 37.01
N GLU A 21 1.92 -14.65 36.21
CA GLU A 21 0.72 -15.38 36.66
C GLU A 21 -0.15 -15.86 35.48
N ASP A 22 -0.82 -16.98 35.73
CA ASP A 22 -1.39 -17.99 34.84
C ASP A 22 -2.92 -17.85 34.71
N THR A 23 -3.48 -17.85 33.50
CA THR A 23 -4.74 -18.56 33.15
C THR A 23 -4.99 -18.59 31.63
N THR A 24 -5.26 -19.77 31.08
CA THR A 24 -5.76 -20.04 29.69
C THR A 24 -7.26 -20.42 29.74
N PRO A 25 -8.06 -20.65 28.65
CA PRO A 25 -7.92 -20.40 27.20
C PRO A 25 -9.18 -19.85 26.44
N LYS A 26 -8.98 -19.45 25.16
CA LYS A 26 -9.86 -19.59 23.96
C LYS A 26 -11.18 -18.78 23.82
N LYS A 27 -11.14 -17.74 22.97
CA LYS A 27 -12.14 -17.54 21.92
C LYS A 27 -11.53 -16.91 20.66
N ASP A 28 -11.77 -17.61 19.57
CA ASP A 28 -11.40 -17.34 18.19
C ASP A 28 -11.92 -15.98 17.68
N ALA A 29 -11.03 -15.20 17.07
CA ALA A 29 -11.35 -14.31 15.96
C ALA A 29 -10.05 -13.96 15.25
N GLY A 30 -9.84 -14.59 14.09
CA GLY A 30 -8.65 -14.45 13.26
C GLY A 30 -8.21 -13.00 13.06
N LYS A 31 -6.96 -12.74 13.43
CA LYS A 31 -6.23 -11.56 12.98
C LYS A 31 -4.92 -12.07 12.41
N ALA A 32 -4.91 -12.20 11.08
CA ALA A 32 -3.69 -12.35 10.30
C ALA A 32 -2.76 -11.19 10.66
N LYS A 33 -1.87 -11.45 11.62
CA LYS A 33 -0.76 -10.58 11.96
C LYS A 33 0.37 -10.99 11.02
N ALA A 34 0.25 -10.58 9.76
CA ALA A 34 1.40 -10.45 8.89
C ALA A 34 2.35 -9.48 9.59
N ALA A 35 3.48 -10.03 10.05
CA ALA A 35 4.51 -9.31 10.73
C ALA A 35 5.04 -8.20 9.83
N ALA A 36 4.97 -6.97 10.36
CA ALA A 36 5.68 -5.82 9.86
C ALA A 36 7.19 -6.09 9.85
N GLY A 37 7.86 -5.63 8.78
CA GLY A 37 9.31 -5.69 8.70
C GLY A 37 9.91 -5.08 7.43
N GLN A 38 9.59 -3.84 7.07
CA GLN A 38 10.60 -2.80 6.74
C GLN A 38 9.96 -1.43 6.41
N PRO A 39 10.49 -0.32 6.94
CA PRO A 39 10.16 1.02 6.45
C PRO A 39 10.92 1.32 5.15
N ALA A 40 10.19 1.85 4.16
CA ALA A 40 10.65 2.81 3.15
C ALA A 40 11.96 2.51 2.38
N LYS A 41 12.14 1.29 1.88
CA LYS A 41 13.04 1.04 0.75
C LYS A 41 12.26 0.24 -0.30
N PRO A 42 12.24 0.66 -1.57
CA PRO A 42 11.56 -0.13 -2.60
C PRO A 42 12.17 -1.54 -2.53
N SER A 43 11.32 -2.53 -2.27
CA SER A 43 11.75 -3.93 -2.19
C SER A 43 12.40 -4.28 -3.52
N ALA A 44 13.54 -4.98 -3.54
CA ALA A 44 14.29 -5.27 -4.78
C ALA A 44 13.41 -5.89 -5.88
N LYS A 45 12.35 -6.61 -5.47
CA LYS A 45 11.34 -7.17 -6.37
C LYS A 45 10.46 -6.09 -7.01
N ALA A 46 10.07 -5.05 -6.28
CA ALA A 46 9.33 -3.93 -6.83
C ALA A 46 10.17 -3.10 -7.80
N GLU A 47 11.46 -2.91 -7.52
CA GLU A 47 12.38 -2.24 -8.46
C GLU A 47 12.57 -3.05 -9.74
N ALA A 48 12.71 -4.38 -9.62
CA ALA A 48 12.77 -5.27 -10.77
C ALA A 48 11.50 -5.18 -11.62
N LEU A 49 10.31 -5.21 -10.99
CA LEU A 49 9.03 -5.05 -11.67
C LEU A 49 8.90 -3.68 -12.34
N ALA A 50 9.26 -2.60 -11.64
CA ALA A 50 9.27 -1.25 -12.21
C ALA A 50 10.21 -1.15 -13.42
N SER A 51 11.35 -1.85 -13.40
CA SER A 51 12.33 -1.89 -14.50
C SER A 51 11.83 -2.66 -15.74
N THR A 52 10.76 -3.45 -15.61
CA THR A 52 10.14 -4.11 -16.77
C THR A 52 9.22 -3.19 -17.59
N LEU A 53 8.92 -1.99 -17.08
CA LEU A 53 8.11 -0.97 -17.76
C LEU A 53 8.99 -0.05 -18.61
N THR A 54 8.42 0.43 -19.72
CA THR A 54 9.04 1.55 -20.46
C THR A 54 8.92 2.85 -19.67
N THR A 55 9.77 3.83 -19.98
CA THR A 55 9.71 5.17 -19.38
C THR A 55 8.33 5.81 -19.53
N GLN A 56 7.70 5.64 -20.69
CA GLN A 56 6.35 6.15 -20.97
C GLN A 56 5.30 5.50 -20.05
N GLN A 57 5.31 4.17 -19.95
CA GLN A 57 4.37 3.42 -19.09
C GLN A 57 4.55 3.78 -17.61
N ARG A 58 5.79 3.92 -17.16
CA ARG A 58 6.10 4.33 -15.78
C ARG A 58 5.61 5.74 -15.50
N SER A 59 5.88 6.69 -16.39
CA SER A 59 5.43 8.09 -16.26
C SER A 59 3.90 8.20 -16.25
N GLN A 60 3.23 7.46 -17.13
CA GLN A 60 1.76 7.44 -17.18
C GLN A 60 1.17 6.84 -15.90
N LEU A 61 1.71 5.72 -15.40
CA LEU A 61 1.27 5.15 -14.13
C LEU A 61 1.49 6.12 -12.97
N LEU A 62 2.66 6.76 -12.91
CA LEU A 62 2.99 7.75 -11.89
C LEU A 62 2.07 8.97 -11.95
N SER A 63 1.72 9.43 -13.16
CA SER A 63 0.74 10.50 -13.36
C SER A 63 -0.63 10.10 -12.81
N ILE A 64 -1.13 8.90 -13.12
CA ILE A 64 -2.41 8.42 -12.56
C ILE A 64 -2.36 8.37 -11.03
N LEU A 65 -1.24 7.95 -10.44
CA LEU A 65 -1.13 7.89 -8.98
C LEU A 65 -1.11 9.28 -8.32
N ASN A 66 -0.45 10.25 -8.94
CA ASN A 66 -0.32 11.61 -8.42
C ASN A 66 -1.53 12.50 -8.71
N THR A 67 -2.11 12.42 -9.91
CA THR A 67 -3.14 13.35 -10.39
C THR A 67 -4.43 12.66 -10.79
N GLY A 68 -4.49 11.33 -10.85
CA GLY A 68 -5.70 10.62 -11.22
C GLY A 68 -6.83 10.80 -10.22
N ASP A 69 -8.05 10.94 -10.74
CA ASP A 69 -9.28 10.98 -9.95
C ASP A 69 -9.58 9.63 -9.30
N ASP A 70 -10.54 9.62 -8.37
CA ASP A 70 -10.96 8.40 -7.67
C ASP A 70 -11.34 7.28 -8.65
N ALA A 71 -12.04 7.60 -9.74
CA ALA A 71 -12.41 6.63 -10.77
C ALA A 71 -11.19 6.03 -11.49
N ALA A 72 -10.13 6.81 -11.70
CA ALA A 72 -8.89 6.35 -12.32
C ALA A 72 -8.11 5.43 -11.36
N LEU A 73 -8.06 5.78 -10.07
CA LEU A 73 -7.45 4.93 -9.05
C LEU A 73 -8.21 3.62 -8.88
N LEU A 74 -9.54 3.66 -8.87
CA LEU A 74 -10.41 2.48 -8.78
C LEU A 74 -10.36 1.59 -10.02
N ALA A 75 -9.92 2.13 -11.16
CA ALA A 75 -9.71 1.33 -12.38
C ALA A 75 -8.43 0.49 -12.31
N LEU A 76 -7.51 0.78 -11.39
CA LEU A 76 -6.29 0.00 -11.23
C LEU A 76 -6.62 -1.37 -10.59
N PRO A 77 -6.09 -2.47 -11.15
CA PRO A 77 -6.37 -3.80 -10.62
C PRO A 77 -5.86 -3.91 -9.19
N GLY A 78 -6.74 -4.40 -8.30
CA GLY A 78 -6.43 -4.53 -6.89
C GLY A 78 -6.52 -3.22 -6.10
N VAL A 79 -6.88 -2.09 -6.70
CA VAL A 79 -7.13 -0.83 -5.97
C VAL A 79 -8.64 -0.64 -5.79
N GLY A 80 -9.09 -0.70 -4.53
CA GLY A 80 -10.45 -0.35 -4.13
C GLY A 80 -10.48 0.98 -3.37
N GLU A 81 -11.66 1.42 -2.92
CA GLU A 81 -11.86 2.74 -2.29
C GLU A 81 -10.91 3.02 -1.11
N ALA A 82 -10.68 2.03 -0.25
CA ALA A 82 -9.77 2.18 0.89
C ALA A 82 -8.32 2.43 0.44
N ARG A 83 -7.85 1.68 -0.56
CA ARG A 83 -6.51 1.81 -1.13
C ARG A 83 -6.35 3.09 -1.95
N ALA A 84 -7.38 3.47 -2.71
CA ALA A 84 -7.40 4.73 -3.44
C ALA A 84 -7.23 5.91 -2.48
N LYS A 85 -7.98 5.94 -1.37
CA LYS A 85 -7.80 6.95 -0.32
C LYS A 85 -6.40 6.91 0.30
N ALA A 86 -5.81 5.73 0.48
CA ALA A 86 -4.44 5.61 0.97
C ALA A 86 -3.41 6.20 -0.02
N ILE A 87 -3.57 5.95 -1.33
CA ILE A 87 -2.73 6.54 -2.38
C ILE A 87 -2.84 8.07 -2.36
N VAL A 88 -4.06 8.62 -2.27
CA VAL A 88 -4.28 10.07 -2.23
C VAL A 88 -3.57 10.72 -1.05
N LYS A 89 -3.55 10.06 0.12
CA LYS A 89 -2.88 10.56 1.34
C LYS A 89 -1.36 10.66 1.22
N ILE A 90 -0.73 9.82 0.40
CA ILE A 90 0.73 9.77 0.26
C ILE A 90 1.26 10.57 -0.94
N ARG A 91 0.39 11.33 -1.62
CA ARG A 91 0.81 12.29 -2.65
C ARG A 91 1.61 13.42 -2.01
N PRO A 92 2.66 13.95 -2.68
CA PRO A 92 3.17 13.57 -4.00
C PRO A 92 4.13 12.37 -3.98
N LEU A 93 4.06 11.53 -5.01
CA LEU A 93 4.91 10.36 -5.22
C LEU A 93 6.05 10.68 -6.18
N ALA A 94 7.28 10.38 -5.77
CA ALA A 94 8.47 10.58 -6.58
C ALA A 94 8.64 9.48 -7.65
N ASP A 95 8.25 8.25 -7.33
CA ASP A 95 8.34 7.11 -8.24
C ASP A 95 7.13 6.17 -8.09
N VAL A 96 6.91 5.30 -9.08
CA VAL A 96 5.84 4.29 -9.04
C VAL A 96 5.98 3.35 -7.84
N THR A 97 7.21 3.05 -7.42
CA THR A 97 7.49 2.19 -6.26
C THR A 97 7.11 2.84 -4.93
N SER A 98 7.01 4.19 -4.88
CA SER A 98 6.59 4.92 -3.68
C SER A 98 5.14 4.58 -3.26
N VAL A 99 4.34 4.02 -4.18
CA VAL A 99 2.98 3.56 -3.87
C VAL A 99 2.93 2.44 -2.83
N LEU A 100 4.03 1.72 -2.62
CA LEU A 100 4.16 0.70 -1.57
C LEU A 100 4.09 1.27 -0.15
N ALA A 101 4.26 2.59 0.00
CA ALA A 101 4.05 3.26 1.28
C ALA A 101 2.55 3.43 1.62
N ALA A 102 1.64 3.23 0.65
CA ALA A 102 0.21 3.34 0.91
C ALA A 102 -0.29 2.12 1.68
N ASP A 103 -1.17 2.40 2.65
CA ASP A 103 -1.81 1.36 3.45
C ASP A 103 -2.54 0.32 2.57
N GLY A 104 -2.22 -0.95 2.79
CA GLY A 104 -2.80 -2.06 2.07
C GLY A 104 -2.27 -2.28 0.65
N ILE A 105 -1.22 -1.58 0.21
CA ILE A 105 -0.53 -1.80 -1.07
C ILE A 105 0.81 -2.51 -0.82
N GLY A 106 0.84 -3.81 -1.11
CA GLY A 106 2.06 -4.60 -1.12
C GLY A 106 2.52 -4.95 -2.54
N GLU A 107 3.59 -5.73 -2.64
CA GLU A 107 4.23 -6.11 -3.90
C GLU A 107 3.27 -6.85 -4.85
N GLY A 108 2.32 -7.62 -4.31
CA GLY A 108 1.32 -8.32 -5.12
C GLY A 108 0.38 -7.37 -5.86
N ILE A 109 -0.05 -6.28 -5.22
CA ILE A 109 -0.90 -5.27 -5.84
C ILE A 109 -0.08 -4.43 -6.81
N PHE A 110 1.14 -4.06 -6.40
CA PHE A 110 2.07 -3.35 -7.28
C PHE A 110 2.36 -4.14 -8.57
N ALA A 111 2.57 -5.45 -8.49
CA ALA A 111 2.76 -6.32 -9.65
C ALA A 111 1.55 -6.29 -10.61
N GLN A 112 0.33 -6.23 -10.09
CA GLN A 112 -0.88 -6.10 -10.92
C GLN A 112 -0.92 -4.74 -11.64
N MET A 113 -0.54 -3.66 -10.95
CA MET A 113 -0.47 -2.32 -11.56
C MET A 113 0.59 -2.26 -12.65
N VAL A 114 1.75 -2.87 -12.44
CA VAL A 114 2.81 -3.00 -13.44
C VAL A 114 2.33 -3.82 -14.64
N GLY A 115 1.65 -4.95 -14.41
CA GLY A 115 1.03 -5.74 -15.49
C GLY A 115 0.01 -4.94 -16.30
N TYR A 116 -0.80 -4.12 -15.63
CA TYR A 116 -1.78 -3.23 -16.26
C TYR A 116 -1.13 -2.13 -17.10
N ALA A 117 -0.08 -1.49 -16.58
CA ALA A 117 0.69 -0.49 -17.32
C ALA A 117 1.38 -1.12 -18.54
N LYS A 118 1.90 -2.35 -18.40
CA LYS A 118 2.51 -3.10 -19.49
C LYS A 118 1.51 -3.48 -20.59
N ALA A 119 0.28 -3.78 -20.20
CA ALA A 119 -0.85 -4.00 -21.12
C ALA A 119 -1.38 -2.71 -21.78
N GLY A 120 -0.79 -1.54 -21.47
CA GLY A 120 -1.17 -0.27 -22.10
C GLY A 120 -2.42 0.37 -21.50
N PHE A 121 -2.71 0.11 -20.22
CA PHE A 121 -3.89 0.65 -19.52
C PHE A 121 -5.22 0.32 -20.21
N THR A 122 -5.25 -0.77 -20.99
CA THR A 122 -6.49 -1.33 -21.53
C THR A 122 -7.25 -1.87 -20.34
N LYS A 123 -8.23 -1.11 -19.86
CA LYS A 123 -9.16 -1.54 -18.81
C LYS A 123 -9.62 -2.95 -19.18
N PRO A 124 -9.31 -4.01 -18.40
CA PRO A 124 -9.99 -5.26 -18.63
C PRO A 124 -11.46 -4.91 -18.42
N GLU A 125 -12.25 -5.04 -19.47
CA GLU A 125 -13.69 -4.92 -19.43
C GLU A 125 -14.20 -6.05 -18.53
N LYS A 126 -14.00 -5.89 -17.21
CA LYS A 126 -14.58 -6.75 -16.22
C LYS A 126 -16.06 -6.42 -16.31
N PRO A 127 -16.92 -7.38 -16.69
CA PRO A 127 -18.30 -7.12 -17.03
C PRO A 127 -18.89 -6.34 -15.88
N ALA A 128 -19.39 -5.14 -16.20
CA ALA A 128 -20.07 -4.29 -15.27
C ALA A 128 -21.01 -5.19 -14.45
N LYS A 129 -20.67 -5.39 -13.17
CA LYS A 129 -21.66 -5.90 -12.22
C LYS A 129 -22.81 -4.92 -12.33
N LYS A 130 -23.85 -5.35 -13.04
CA LYS A 130 -25.20 -4.82 -12.97
C LYS A 130 -25.53 -4.69 -11.48
N LYS A 131 -25.25 -3.53 -10.92
CA LYS A 131 -26.01 -2.98 -9.81
C LYS A 131 -26.95 -1.93 -10.40
N ALA A 132 -27.64 -2.32 -11.48
CA ALA A 132 -28.92 -1.76 -11.81
C ALA A 132 -29.90 -2.27 -10.74
N ALA A 133 -30.58 -1.30 -10.14
CA ALA A 133 -31.71 -1.36 -9.22
C ALA A 133 -32.49 -2.68 -9.09
N PRO A 134 -32.93 -2.97 -7.86
CA PRO A 134 -34.35 -3.21 -7.59
C PRO A 134 -34.84 -2.14 -6.58
N LYS A 135 -36.06 -1.61 -6.58
CA LYS A 135 -37.33 -2.03 -7.17
C LYS A 135 -38.32 -0.85 -7.00
N LYS A 136 -39.17 -0.68 -8.02
CA LYS A 136 -40.58 -0.28 -7.95
C LYS A 136 -40.95 1.17 -7.56
N ALA A 137 -41.22 1.94 -8.61
CA ALA A 137 -42.46 2.69 -8.71
C ALA A 137 -43.68 1.75 -8.56
N ASP A 138 -44.83 2.36 -8.25
CA ASP A 138 -46.18 1.81 -8.16
C ASP A 138 -46.55 1.11 -6.85
N ALA A 139 -47.10 1.91 -5.93
CA ALA A 139 -48.24 1.51 -5.12
C ALA A 139 -49.40 2.48 -5.45
N LYS A 140 -50.47 1.83 -5.91
CA LYS A 140 -51.78 2.29 -6.36
C LYS A 140 -52.57 3.08 -5.31
#